data_AF-A0A4Z2EU51-F1
#
_entry.id   AF-A0A4Z2EU51-F1
#
_cell.length_a   1.000
_cell.length_b   1.000
_cell.length_c   1.000
_cell.angle_alpha   90.00
_cell.angle_beta   90.00
_cell.angle_gamma   90.00
#
_symmetry.space_group_name_H-M   'P 1'
#
loop_
_entity.id
_entity.type
_entity.pdbx_description
1 polymer ?
#
loop_
_entity_poly.entity_id
_entity_poly.type
_entity_poly.pdbx_seq_one_letter_code
_entity_poly.pdbx_strand_id
1 'polypeptide(L)'
;MAPLLAAAGFHAAPMSAERVVSFMDQVRVFQDQVDKLNRLQVDSAEYSCLKAIALFSPDACGLTDPAHVDSLQEKAQVALTEYERLQYPNQPQRFGRLLLRLPALRAVPANLISQLFFMRLVGKTPIETLIRDMQLSGSSISWPYVPGQ
;
A
#
# COMPACT_ATOMS: atom_id res chain seq x y z
N MET A 1 -24.91 1.85 -0.07
CA MET A 1 -24.39 1.54 -1.43
C MET A 1 -24.57 2.70 -2.42
N ALA A 2 -25.67 3.44 -2.40
CA ALA A 2 -25.89 4.62 -3.25
C ALA A 2 -24.90 5.84 -3.11
N PRO A 3 -24.18 6.10 -2.00
CA PRO A 3 -23.41 7.34 -1.88
C PRO A 3 -22.09 7.36 -2.67
N LEU A 4 -21.51 6.19 -2.96
CA LEU A 4 -20.19 6.11 -3.60
C LEU A 4 -20.25 6.35 -5.11
N LEU A 5 -21.40 6.13 -5.75
CA LEU A 5 -21.60 6.37 -7.17
C LEU A 5 -21.66 7.87 -7.50
N ALA A 6 -22.24 8.68 -6.61
CA ALA A 6 -22.57 10.07 -6.89
C ALA A 6 -21.36 10.98 -7.10
N ALA A 7 -20.32 10.86 -6.26
CA ALA A 7 -19.23 11.83 -6.34
C ALA A 7 -18.21 11.54 -7.47
N ALA A 8 -18.38 10.47 -8.27
CA ALA A 8 -17.36 10.00 -9.20
C ALA A 8 -17.29 10.80 -10.51
N GLY A 9 -18.06 11.88 -10.64
CA GLY A 9 -17.89 12.85 -11.72
C GLY A 9 -17.91 12.22 -13.10
N PHE A 10 -18.72 11.17 -13.31
CA PHE A 10 -18.78 10.46 -14.59
C PHE A 10 -19.61 11.27 -15.58
N HIS A 11 -18.92 11.97 -16.49
CA HIS A 11 -19.52 12.28 -17.79
C HIS A 11 -18.63 11.82 -18.93
N ALA A 12 -19.31 11.31 -19.96
CA ALA A 12 -18.86 10.75 -21.24
C ALA A 12 -18.42 9.26 -21.27
N ALA A 13 -19.39 8.43 -21.70
CA ALA A 13 -19.37 7.00 -22.05
C ALA A 13 -19.73 6.02 -20.91
N PRO A 14 -20.88 5.32 -20.98
CA PRO A 14 -21.22 4.25 -20.05
C PRO A 14 -20.18 3.12 -20.20
N MET A 15 -19.55 2.74 -19.09
CA MET A 15 -18.77 1.50 -19.02
C MET A 15 -19.67 0.35 -19.49
N SER A 16 -19.16 -0.52 -20.38
CA SER A 16 -19.90 -1.74 -20.73
C SER A 16 -20.10 -2.58 -19.46
N ALA A 17 -21.21 -3.34 -19.40
CA ALA A 17 -21.51 -4.18 -18.24
C ALA A 17 -20.34 -5.11 -17.87
N GLU A 18 -19.62 -5.63 -18.86
CA GLU A 18 -18.40 -6.43 -18.69
C GLU A 18 -17.30 -5.68 -17.94
N ARG A 19 -17.06 -4.40 -18.27
CA ARG A 19 -16.07 -3.57 -17.57
C ARG A 19 -16.47 -3.29 -16.13
N VAL A 20 -17.77 -3.09 -15.88
CA VAL A 20 -18.29 -2.92 -14.52
C VAL A 20 -18.07 -4.18 -13.69
N VAL A 21 -18.38 -5.35 -14.24
CA VAL A 21 -18.18 -6.65 -13.56
C VAL A 21 -16.69 -6.88 -13.26
N SER A 22 -15.82 -6.70 -14.26
CA SER A 22 -14.38 -6.83 -14.09
C SER A 22 -13.83 -5.89 -13.02
N PHE A 23 -14.26 -4.62 -13.02
CA PHE A 23 -13.86 -3.65 -12.00
C PHE A 23 -14.35 -4.03 -10.61
N MET A 24 -15.60 -4.49 -10.46
CA MET A 24 -16.14 -4.94 -9.17
C MET A 24 -15.38 -6.17 -8.63
N ASP A 25 -14.93 -7.08 -9.49
CA ASP A 25 -14.10 -8.21 -9.09
C ASP A 25 -12.73 -7.74 -8.57
N GLN A 26 -12.10 -6.78 -9.26
CA GLN A 26 -10.86 -6.15 -8.79
C GLN A 26 -11.03 -5.47 -7.42
N VAL A 27 -12.15 -4.74 -7.22
CA VAL A 27 -12.48 -4.13 -5.92
C VAL A 27 -12.64 -5.19 -4.84
N ARG A 28 -13.30 -6.31 -5.14
CA ARG A 28 -13.49 -7.42 -4.20
C ARG A 28 -12.15 -8.04 -3.80
N VAL A 29 -11.26 -8.29 -4.76
CA VAL A 29 -9.92 -8.83 -4.50
C VAL A 29 -9.11 -7.86 -3.64
N PHE A 30 -9.18 -6.55 -3.92
CA PHE A 30 -8.54 -5.54 -3.09
C PHE A 30 -9.07 -5.54 -1.64
N GLN A 31 -10.39 -5.57 -1.46
CA GLN A 31 -11.01 -5.63 -0.14
C GLN A 31 -10.58 -6.87 0.64
N ASP A 32 -10.49 -8.03 -0.01
CA ASP A 32 -10.01 -9.27 0.60
C ASP A 32 -8.54 -9.14 1.08
N GLN A 33 -7.68 -8.42 0.36
CA GLN A 33 -6.31 -8.15 0.84
C GLN A 33 -6.30 -7.25 2.08
N VAL A 34 -7.14 -6.21 2.11
CA VAL A 34 -7.29 -5.33 3.27
C VAL A 34 -7.80 -6.10 4.49
N ASP A 35 -8.82 -6.93 4.29
CA ASP A 35 -9.41 -7.73 5.37
C ASP A 35 -8.41 -8.75 5.93
N LYS A 36 -7.60 -9.38 5.07
CA LYS A 36 -6.53 -10.30 5.52
C LYS A 36 -5.46 -9.58 6.35
N LEU A 37 -5.13 -8.34 6.00
CA LEU A 37 -4.20 -7.53 6.78
C LEU A 37 -4.81 -7.12 8.12
N ASN A 38 -6.08 -6.69 8.14
CA ASN A 38 -6.79 -6.34 9.37
C ASN A 38 -6.94 -7.52 10.33
N ARG A 39 -7.16 -8.74 9.82
CA ARG A 39 -7.23 -9.97 10.63
C ARG A 39 -5.92 -10.34 11.29
N LEU A 40 -4.78 -9.89 10.76
CA LEU A 40 -3.48 -10.08 11.40
C LEU A 40 -3.30 -9.20 12.64
N GLN A 41 -4.16 -8.19 12.83
CA GLN A 41 -4.06 -7.23 13.95
C GLN A 41 -2.65 -6.64 13.99
N VAL A 42 -2.25 -6.02 12.88
CA VAL A 42 -0.92 -5.43 12.72
C VAL A 42 -0.86 -4.14 13.56
N ASP A 43 0.13 -4.02 14.41
CA ASP A 43 0.36 -2.82 15.23
C ASP A 43 1.16 -1.75 14.47
N SER A 44 1.33 -0.59 15.10
CA SER A 44 2.01 0.56 14.47
C SER A 44 3.48 0.31 14.14
N ALA A 45 4.20 -0.48 14.95
CA ALA A 45 5.61 -0.75 14.75
C ALA A 45 5.79 -1.73 13.58
N GLU A 46 4.96 -2.78 13.52
CA GLU A 46 4.90 -3.72 12.42
C GLU A 46 4.52 -3.02 11.11
N TYR A 47 3.51 -2.15 11.11
CA TYR A 47 3.14 -1.35 9.94
C TYR A 47 4.30 -0.48 9.45
N SER A 48 5.06 0.12 10.36
CA SER A 48 6.20 0.96 10.01
C SER A 48 7.30 0.13 9.34
N CYS A 49 7.60 -1.05 9.88
CA CYS A 49 8.57 -1.97 9.28
C CYS A 49 8.08 -2.49 7.92
N LEU A 50 6.81 -2.89 7.80
CA LEU A 50 6.25 -3.37 6.53
C LEU A 50 6.28 -2.28 5.44
N LYS A 51 5.99 -1.03 5.78
CA LYS A 51 6.14 0.10 4.86
C LYS A 51 7.59 0.29 4.45
N ALA A 52 8.55 0.21 5.38
CA ALA A 52 9.97 0.31 5.06
C ALA A 52 10.44 -0.81 4.12
N ILE A 53 10.05 -2.06 4.40
CA ILE A 53 10.37 -3.22 3.55
C ILE A 53 9.73 -3.08 2.17
N ALA A 54 8.49 -2.59 2.09
CA ALA A 54 7.82 -2.33 0.82
C ALA A 54 8.51 -1.23 0.00
N LEU A 55 8.98 -0.18 0.68
CA LEU A 55 9.62 0.99 0.09
C LEU A 55 11.04 0.70 -0.43
N PHE A 56 11.86 0.03 0.38
CA PHE A 56 13.24 -0.32 0.03
C PHE A 56 13.26 -1.55 -0.86
N SER A 57 12.83 -1.43 -2.12
CA SER A 57 12.81 -2.53 -3.07
C SER A 57 14.07 -2.48 -3.96
N PRO A 58 15.04 -3.40 -3.82
CA PRO A 58 16.26 -3.39 -4.63
C PRO A 58 15.99 -3.64 -6.13
N ASP A 59 14.85 -4.25 -6.46
CA ASP A 59 14.40 -4.48 -7.84
C ASP A 59 13.76 -3.24 -8.51
N ALA A 60 13.69 -2.10 -7.81
CA ALA A 60 13.10 -0.89 -8.38
C ALA A 60 13.96 -0.36 -9.55
N CYS A 61 13.31 0.02 -10.64
CA CYS A 61 14.01 0.58 -11.81
C CYS A 61 14.59 1.96 -11.49
N GLY A 62 15.79 2.25 -12.01
CA GLY A 62 16.42 3.57 -11.89
C GLY A 62 17.15 3.83 -10.57
N LEU A 63 17.42 2.79 -9.79
CA LEU A 63 18.27 2.89 -8.59
C LEU A 63 19.74 3.10 -8.97
N THR A 64 20.37 4.12 -8.36
CA THR A 64 21.81 4.38 -8.50
C THR A 64 22.65 3.41 -7.68
N ASP A 65 22.15 2.98 -6.52
CA ASP A 65 22.84 2.05 -5.61
C ASP A 65 21.84 1.00 -5.07
N PRO A 66 21.58 -0.07 -5.84
CA PRO A 66 20.69 -1.15 -5.41
C PRO A 66 21.20 -1.89 -4.16
N ALA A 67 22.52 -1.97 -3.97
CA ALA A 67 23.12 -2.68 -2.82
C ALA A 67 22.86 -1.93 -1.51
N HIS A 68 22.92 -0.60 -1.53
CA HIS A 68 22.53 0.19 -0.37
C HIS A 68 21.04 0.03 -0.03
N VAL A 69 20.17 0.02 -1.05
CA VAL A 69 18.72 -0.22 -0.85
C VAL A 69 18.45 -1.60 -0.27
N ASP A 70 19.14 -2.63 -0.75
CA ASP A 70 19.06 -3.99 -0.21
C ASP A 70 19.45 -4.03 1.27
N SER A 71 20.56 -3.39 1.65
CA SER A 71 20.98 -3.28 3.05
C SER A 71 19.94 -2.55 3.93
N LEU A 72 19.26 -1.54 3.41
CA LEU A 72 18.18 -0.85 4.13
C LEU A 72 16.95 -1.76 4.30
N GLN A 73 16.60 -2.54 3.28
CA GLN A 73 15.52 -3.52 3.36
C GLN A 73 15.83 -4.59 4.41
N GLU A 74 17.05 -5.14 4.39
CA GLU A 74 17.52 -6.15 5.34
C GLU A 74 17.43 -5.64 6.78
N LYS A 75 17.89 -4.41 7.04
CA LYS A 75 17.77 -3.78 8.38
C LYS A 75 16.32 -3.69 8.85
N ALA A 76 15.38 -3.37 7.97
CA ALA A 76 13.97 -3.32 8.31
C ALA A 76 13.39 -4.71 8.61
N GLN A 77 13.83 -5.76 7.90
CA GLN A 77 13.43 -7.14 8.17
C GLN A 77 14.00 -7.66 9.49
N VAL A 78 15.26 -7.34 9.80
CA VAL A 78 15.90 -7.68 11.08
C VAL A 78 15.16 -7.00 12.23
N ALA A 79 14.90 -5.69 12.12
CA ALA A 79 14.16 -4.94 13.14
C ALA A 79 12.76 -5.53 13.38
N LEU A 80 12.04 -5.90 12.31
CA LEU A 80 10.74 -6.56 12.45
C LEU A 80 10.89 -7.93 13.14
N THR A 81 11.85 -8.75 12.74
CA THR A 81 12.07 -10.08 13.35
C THR A 81 12.36 -9.98 14.84
N GLU A 82 13.20 -9.03 15.24
CA GLU A 82 13.52 -8.79 16.65
C GLU A 82 12.31 -8.28 17.44
N TYR A 83 11.54 -7.35 16.86
CA TYR A 83 10.30 -6.85 17.45
C TYR A 83 9.29 -7.98 17.68
N GLU A 84 9.07 -8.82 16.67
CA GLU A 84 8.16 -9.97 16.76
C GLU A 84 8.58 -10.96 17.84
N ARG A 85 9.88 -11.24 17.95
CA ARG A 85 10.42 -12.15 18.97
C ARG A 85 10.20 -11.62 20.39
N LEU A 86 10.22 -10.31 20.58
CA LEU A 86 10.06 -9.66 21.88
C LEU A 86 8.59 -9.46 22.26
N GLN A 87 7.76 -8.98 21.33
CA GLN A 87 6.35 -8.66 21.59
C GLN A 87 5.41 -9.85 21.46
N TYR A 88 5.70 -10.78 20.54
CA TYR A 88 4.85 -11.92 20.23
C TYR A 88 5.61 -13.26 20.35
N PRO A 89 6.23 -13.57 21.51
CA PRO A 89 7.01 -14.80 21.69
C PRO A 89 6.18 -16.08 21.50
N ASN A 90 4.86 -16.01 21.70
CA ASN A 90 3.93 -17.12 21.51
C ASN A 90 3.48 -17.30 20.05
N GLN A 91 3.90 -16.43 19.12
CA GLN A 91 3.51 -16.47 17.71
C GLN A 91 4.74 -16.48 16.79
N PRO A 92 5.58 -17.53 16.81
CA PRO A 92 6.83 -17.57 16.03
C PRO A 92 6.63 -17.49 14.51
N GLN A 93 5.41 -17.75 14.01
CA GLN A 93 5.06 -17.68 12.59
C GLN A 93 4.58 -16.28 12.15
N ARG A 94 4.49 -15.32 13.06
CA ARG A 94 3.90 -14.00 12.79
C ARG A 94 4.73 -13.20 11.78
N PHE A 95 6.05 -13.14 11.96
CA PHE A 95 6.98 -12.54 11.00
C PHE A 95 6.73 -13.01 9.56
N GLY A 96 6.69 -14.32 9.33
CA GLY A 96 6.45 -14.89 8.00
C GLY A 96 5.06 -14.52 7.46
N ARG A 97 4.02 -14.53 8.31
CA ARG A 97 2.66 -14.13 7.92
C ARG A 97 2.59 -12.67 7.49
N LEU A 98 3.28 -11.78 8.17
CA LEU A 98 3.38 -10.36 7.83
C LEU A 98 4.08 -10.17 6.49
N LEU A 99 5.25 -10.79 6.28
CA LEU A 99 5.97 -10.70 5.02
C LEU A 99 5.17 -11.24 3.83
N LEU A 100 4.41 -12.32 4.01
CA LEU A 100 3.53 -12.89 2.98
C LEU A 100 2.35 -11.98 2.60
N ARG A 101 2.11 -10.87 3.31
CA ARG A 101 1.15 -9.84 2.86
C ARG A 101 1.74 -8.95 1.79
N LEU A 102 3.06 -8.72 1.77
CA LEU A 102 3.69 -7.78 0.85
C LEU A 102 3.49 -8.16 -0.63
N PRO A 103 3.69 -9.42 -1.07
CA PRO A 103 3.43 -9.79 -2.47
C PRO A 103 1.95 -9.61 -2.85
N ALA A 104 1.05 -9.93 -1.93
CA ALA A 104 -0.39 -9.84 -2.19
C ALA A 104 -0.85 -8.37 -2.31
N LEU A 105 -0.24 -7.45 -1.55
CA LEU A 105 -0.46 -6.01 -1.68
C LEU A 105 0.13 -5.47 -2.98
N ARG A 106 1.31 -5.95 -3.42
CA ARG A 106 1.92 -5.57 -4.70
C ARG A 106 1.12 -6.03 -5.91
N ALA A 107 0.33 -7.09 -5.79
CA ALA A 107 -0.54 -7.58 -6.85
C ALA A 107 -1.77 -6.68 -7.10
N VAL A 108 -2.05 -5.72 -6.22
CA VAL A 108 -3.17 -4.79 -6.39
C VAL A 108 -2.85 -3.80 -7.51
N PRO A 109 -3.69 -3.69 -8.55
CA PRO A 109 -3.42 -2.80 -9.67
C PRO A 109 -3.44 -1.31 -9.28
N ALA A 110 -2.41 -0.54 -9.66
CA ALA A 110 -2.33 0.89 -9.36
C ALA A 110 -3.47 1.71 -9.99
N ASN A 111 -3.96 1.27 -11.17
CA ASN A 111 -5.11 1.89 -11.82
C ASN A 111 -6.40 1.71 -11.01
N LEU A 112 -6.58 0.59 -10.32
CA LEU A 112 -7.72 0.35 -9.42
C LEU A 112 -7.67 1.34 -8.25
N ILE A 113 -6.52 1.47 -7.59
CA ILE A 113 -6.31 2.42 -6.49
C ILE A 113 -6.60 3.86 -6.95
N SER A 114 -6.08 4.23 -8.11
CA SER A 114 -6.34 5.54 -8.72
C SER A 114 -7.84 5.78 -8.96
N GLN A 115 -8.53 4.77 -9.50
CA GLN A 115 -9.95 4.87 -9.79
C GLN A 115 -10.82 4.99 -8.53
N LEU A 116 -10.47 4.27 -7.48
CA LEU A 116 -11.22 4.27 -6.22
C LEU A 116 -11.02 5.55 -5.41
N PHE A 117 -9.79 6.03 -5.29
CA PHE A 117 -9.44 7.03 -4.28
C PHE A 117 -8.99 8.37 -4.86
N PHE A 118 -8.44 8.41 -6.08
CA PHE A 118 -7.73 9.59 -6.58
C PHE A 118 -8.39 10.26 -7.80
N MET A 119 -9.28 9.57 -8.54
CA MET A 119 -9.97 10.16 -9.71
C MET A 119 -10.65 11.49 -9.40
N ARG A 120 -11.30 11.61 -8.24
CA ARG A 120 -12.01 12.84 -7.85
C ARG A 120 -11.09 13.97 -7.44
N LEU A 121 -9.92 13.62 -6.91
CA LEU A 121 -8.96 14.58 -6.36
C LEU A 121 -8.02 15.10 -7.45
N VAL A 122 -7.60 14.24 -8.38
CA VAL A 122 -6.51 14.51 -9.31
C VAL A 122 -6.89 14.27 -10.78
N GLY A 123 -8.12 13.81 -11.03
CA GLY A 123 -8.55 13.49 -12.39
C GLY A 123 -7.70 12.39 -13.01
N LYS A 124 -7.37 12.53 -14.29
CA LYS A 124 -6.63 11.53 -15.09
C LYS A 124 -5.11 11.58 -14.89
N THR A 125 -4.61 12.47 -14.03
CA THR A 125 -3.17 12.58 -13.76
C THR A 125 -2.70 11.34 -12.99
N PRO A 126 -1.69 10.60 -13.47
CA PRO A 126 -1.12 9.46 -12.76
C PRO A 126 -0.59 9.87 -11.38
N ILE A 127 -0.85 9.05 -10.36
CA ILE A 127 -0.43 9.34 -8.98
C ILE A 127 1.10 9.44 -8.90
N GLU A 128 1.81 8.70 -9.73
CA GLU A 128 3.27 8.67 -9.82
C GLU A 128 3.85 10.05 -10.16
N THR A 129 3.16 10.81 -11.01
CA THR A 129 3.54 12.19 -11.34
C THR A 129 3.40 13.10 -10.12
N LEU A 130 2.31 12.94 -9.36
CA LEU A 130 2.10 13.71 -8.14
C LEU A 130 3.13 13.38 -7.07
N ILE A 131 3.46 12.10 -6.90
CA ILE A 131 4.48 11.67 -5.93
C ILE A 131 5.82 12.34 -6.27
N ARG A 132 6.17 12.39 -7.57
CA ARG A 132 7.36 13.10 -8.04
C ARG A 132 7.30 14.58 -7.69
N ASP A 133 6.18 15.24 -7.98
CA ASP A 133 6.02 16.67 -7.70
C ASP A 133 6.06 16.96 -6.19
N MET A 134 5.45 16.09 -5.36
CA MET A 134 5.48 16.17 -3.90
C MET A 134 6.90 15.97 -3.32
N GLN A 135 7.70 15.08 -3.91
CA GLN A 135 9.10 14.91 -3.52
C GLN A 135 9.95 16.14 -3.88
N LEU A 136 9.65 16.78 -5.01
CA LEU A 136 10.35 17.98 -5.48
C LEU A 136 9.89 19.25 -4.76
N SER A 137 8.66 19.30 -4.24
CA SER A 137 8.11 20.48 -3.56
C SER A 137 8.73 20.74 -2.17
N GLY A 138 9.63 19.88 -1.70
CA GLY A 138 10.44 20.09 -0.50
C GLY A 138 9.66 20.22 0.81
N SER A 139 8.35 19.92 0.79
CA SER A 139 7.49 19.98 1.96
C SER A 139 7.73 18.72 2.80
N SER A 140 8.05 18.87 4.08
CA SER A 140 8.14 17.73 4.98
C SER A 140 6.77 17.06 5.04
N ILE A 141 6.68 15.83 4.53
CA ILE A 141 5.48 15.00 4.71
C ILE A 141 5.45 14.60 6.19
N SER A 142 4.76 15.39 7.00
CA SER A 142 4.35 14.99 8.34
C SER A 142 3.15 14.06 8.19
N TRP A 143 3.42 12.75 8.16
CA TRP A 143 2.36 11.77 8.34
C TRP A 143 1.68 12.05 9.68
N PRO A 144 0.33 12.13 9.73
CA PRO A 144 -0.40 12.26 10.98
C PRO A 144 -0.35 10.91 11.72
N TYR A 145 0.85 10.49 12.14
CA TYR A 145 0.99 9.45 13.15
C TYR A 145 0.57 10.10 14.46
N VAL A 146 -0.70 9.94 14.81
CA VAL A 146 -1.14 10.09 16.19
C VAL A 146 -0.67 8.79 16.87
N PRO A 147 0.28 8.83 17.81
CA PRO A 147 0.55 7.66 18.63
C PRO A 147 -0.78 7.32 19.32
N GLY A 148 -1.25 6.08 19.19
CA GLY A 148 -2.41 5.62 19.93
C GLY A 148 -2.19 5.92 21.41
N GLN A 149 -3.15 6.61 22.01
CA GLN A 149 -3.29 6.70 23.47
C GLN A 149 -3.63 5.34 24.05
#